data_AF-A0A9D5MPC4-F1
#
_entry.id   AF-A0A9D5MPC4-F1
#
_cell.length_a   1.000
_cell.length_b   1.000
_cell.length_c   1.000
_cell.angle_alpha   90.00
_cell.angle_beta   90.00
_cell.angle_gamma   90.00
#
_symmetry.space_group_name_H-M   'P 1'
#
loop_
_entity.id
_entity.type
_entity.pdbx_description
1 polymer ?
#
loop_
_entity_poly.entity_id
_entity_poly.type
_entity_poly.pdbx_seq_one_letter_code
_entity_poly.pdbx_strand_id
1 'polypeptide(L)'
;MLKSYKTLSIVTVVFALFAVISFVFKIDYLTSVSFWGIFIYLLIICNKKSILRTTTIETAGAKEKAVIVVVCILLILLCILPMELAPFWNGRIPMHRNQYELLADSMLNGHIYIDYDDIDPKLLTMDNPYSWQERIDNEVIYHWDHAFYNGHYYMYFGVVPVFLLFIPFKLITGKTLVTFHATQFFVMMAIIAFFILFYLIAKKYFSKLPLCVYILVTSAICLITLGYCVQAPALYCTAISGGVCFMLWSILFYFCAVMYAKKTIWQVSLATLGALAGALAFGCRPPAALGNLLAIPLAIYYAKNNKGKHLVSKFIIIAIPYVIVGALLMLYNYLRFENPFEFGQAYQLTSADQTVYTSFWDNLDVASLLSGLNYNFLYTAPISNTFPYFNYGGFLVTYPLMWLMVLYLVQDKVREAVKNDGIKMMVWFTALVPVIITLVDSFWAPGLCERYRLDAYYIVGILAFLAIGYRIKTVGNKETTISLVCIFSVISILITFLLFMQPCDANFAEYLPEAAENVRKAIMFERF
;
A
#
# COMPACT_ATOMS: atom_id res chain seq x y z
N MET A 1 31.47 -35.31 -7.60
CA MET A 1 30.73 -34.27 -8.34
C MET A 1 29.53 -33.73 -7.55
N LEU A 2 29.76 -33.17 -6.34
CA LEU A 2 28.68 -32.81 -5.39
C LEU A 2 28.97 -31.52 -4.58
N LYS A 3 29.65 -30.52 -5.16
CA LYS A 3 30.05 -29.30 -4.41
C LYS A 3 29.88 -27.93 -5.09
N SER A 4 29.37 -27.85 -6.33
CA SER A 4 29.35 -26.56 -7.07
C SER A 4 28.11 -25.67 -6.83
N TYR A 5 27.03 -26.18 -6.23
CA TYR A 5 25.78 -25.41 -6.07
C TYR A 5 25.65 -24.56 -4.79
N LYS A 6 26.71 -24.42 -3.99
CA LYS A 6 26.69 -23.60 -2.77
C LYS A 6 26.93 -22.10 -3.02
N THR A 7 27.48 -21.73 -4.16
CA THR A 7 27.91 -20.34 -4.43
C THR A 7 26.82 -19.50 -5.10
N LEU A 8 25.76 -20.12 -5.61
CA LEU A 8 24.76 -19.44 -6.44
C LEU A 8 23.84 -18.50 -5.63
N SER A 9 23.59 -18.74 -4.34
CA SER A 9 22.68 -17.88 -3.55
C SER A 9 23.30 -16.55 -3.10
N ILE A 10 24.64 -16.46 -3.03
CA ILE A 10 25.35 -15.23 -2.62
C ILE A 10 25.63 -14.36 -3.86
N VAL A 11 26.02 -14.99 -4.97
CA VAL A 11 26.23 -14.30 -6.27
C VAL A 11 24.94 -13.62 -6.74
N THR A 12 23.78 -14.23 -6.54
CA THR A 12 22.47 -13.63 -6.83
C THR A 12 22.19 -12.33 -6.09
N VAL A 13 22.51 -12.29 -4.79
CA VAL A 13 22.23 -11.14 -3.93
C VAL A 13 23.16 -9.99 -4.31
N VAL A 14 24.41 -10.31 -4.67
CA VAL A 14 25.39 -9.35 -5.16
C VAL A 14 25.02 -8.80 -6.54
N PHE A 15 24.51 -9.62 -7.47
CA PHE A 15 24.03 -9.14 -8.77
C PHE A 15 22.75 -8.30 -8.68
N ALA A 16 21.83 -8.62 -7.76
CA ALA A 16 20.65 -7.81 -7.50
C ALA A 16 21.01 -6.42 -6.91
N LEU A 17 22.00 -6.38 -6.02
CA LEU A 17 22.61 -5.14 -5.52
C LEU A 17 23.30 -4.35 -6.63
N PHE A 18 24.07 -5.02 -7.50
CA PHE A 18 24.80 -4.36 -8.58
C PHE A 18 23.86 -3.76 -9.62
N ALA A 19 22.71 -4.37 -9.91
CA ALA A 19 21.72 -3.82 -10.83
C ALA A 19 20.99 -2.59 -10.29
N VAL A 20 20.63 -2.58 -9.00
CA VAL A 20 20.02 -1.41 -8.34
C VAL A 20 21.01 -0.25 -8.27
N ILE A 21 22.30 -0.55 -8.02
CA ILE A 21 23.38 0.43 -8.05
C ILE A 21 23.65 0.90 -9.49
N SER A 22 23.79 0.02 -10.48
CA SER A 22 24.04 0.40 -11.88
C SER A 22 22.87 1.18 -12.51
N PHE A 23 21.63 0.91 -12.10
CA PHE A 23 20.44 1.66 -12.50
C PHE A 23 20.44 3.09 -11.95
N VAL A 24 20.90 3.29 -10.71
CA VAL A 24 21.00 4.62 -10.08
C VAL A 24 22.21 5.43 -10.59
N PHE A 25 23.29 4.77 -11.03
CA PHE A 25 24.59 5.42 -11.31
C PHE A 25 25.03 5.47 -12.79
N LYS A 26 24.13 5.27 -13.77
CA LYS A 26 24.42 5.38 -15.22
C LYS A 26 25.64 4.54 -15.69
N ILE A 27 25.48 3.22 -15.81
CA ILE A 27 26.44 2.39 -16.55
C ILE A 27 25.70 1.62 -17.66
N ASP A 28 25.94 2.00 -18.90
CA ASP A 28 25.09 1.74 -20.05
C ASP A 28 24.93 0.25 -20.45
N TYR A 29 25.99 -0.45 -20.87
CA TYR A 29 25.85 -1.84 -21.35
C TYR A 29 25.61 -2.89 -20.24
N LEU A 30 26.20 -2.66 -19.05
CA LEU A 30 26.00 -3.57 -17.90
C LEU A 30 24.56 -3.51 -17.36
N THR A 31 23.84 -2.41 -17.56
CA THR A 31 22.45 -2.27 -17.09
C THR A 31 21.50 -3.17 -17.88
N SER A 32 21.65 -3.26 -19.21
CA SER A 32 20.91 -4.21 -20.05
C SER A 32 21.12 -5.66 -19.62
N VAL A 33 22.39 -6.05 -19.46
CA VAL A 33 22.79 -7.41 -19.07
C VAL A 33 22.30 -7.73 -17.65
N SER A 34 22.32 -6.75 -16.74
CA SER A 34 21.85 -6.91 -15.36
C SER A 34 20.33 -7.01 -15.27
N PHE A 35 19.58 -6.19 -16.02
CA PHE A 35 18.12 -6.23 -16.08
C PHE A 35 17.62 -7.58 -16.61
N TRP A 36 18.09 -7.99 -17.79
CA TRP A 36 17.74 -9.28 -18.37
C TRP A 36 18.32 -10.45 -17.57
N GLY A 37 19.48 -10.28 -16.95
CA GLY A 37 20.08 -11.24 -16.02
C GLY A 37 19.19 -11.51 -14.80
N ILE A 38 18.59 -10.46 -14.21
CA ILE A 38 17.61 -10.60 -13.13
C ILE A 38 16.37 -11.32 -13.61
N PHE A 39 15.83 -10.94 -14.77
CA PHE A 39 14.62 -11.57 -15.30
C PHE A 39 14.83 -13.06 -15.59
N ILE A 40 15.91 -13.40 -16.29
CA ILE A 40 16.31 -14.79 -16.56
C ILE A 40 16.57 -15.52 -15.23
N TYR A 41 17.20 -14.88 -14.26
CA TYR A 41 17.44 -15.47 -12.95
C TYR A 41 16.14 -15.75 -12.16
N LEU A 42 15.17 -14.84 -12.19
CA LEU A 42 13.84 -15.06 -11.60
C LEU A 42 13.17 -16.27 -12.26
N LEU A 43 13.26 -16.41 -13.58
CA LEU A 43 12.78 -17.59 -14.30
C LEU A 43 13.58 -18.87 -13.96
N ILE A 44 14.89 -18.77 -13.71
CA ILE A 44 15.74 -19.89 -13.27
C ILE A 44 15.40 -20.33 -11.84
N ILE A 45 15.09 -19.42 -10.91
CA ILE A 45 14.58 -19.79 -9.59
C ILE A 45 13.27 -20.58 -9.71
N CYS A 46 12.49 -20.30 -10.76
CA CYS A 46 11.26 -21.03 -11.07
C CYS A 46 11.52 -22.42 -11.71
N ASN A 47 12.76 -22.77 -12.05
CA ASN A 47 13.11 -24.07 -12.62
C ASN A 47 12.80 -25.21 -11.63
N LYS A 48 12.32 -26.34 -12.14
CA LYS A 48 12.00 -27.57 -11.38
C LYS A 48 13.13 -28.04 -10.45
N LYS A 49 14.39 -27.80 -10.85
CA LYS A 49 15.59 -28.22 -10.10
C LYS A 49 16.04 -27.20 -9.04
N SER A 50 15.40 -26.03 -8.96
CA SER A 50 15.73 -25.01 -7.98
C SER A 50 15.43 -25.48 -6.57
N ILE A 51 16.38 -25.27 -5.64
CA ILE A 51 16.22 -25.60 -4.22
C ILE A 51 15.01 -24.88 -3.62
N LEU A 52 14.75 -23.64 -4.03
CA LEU A 52 13.60 -22.86 -3.53
C LEU A 52 12.26 -23.43 -4.02
N ARG A 53 12.25 -24.23 -5.09
CA ARG A 53 11.05 -24.86 -5.61
C ARG A 53 10.78 -26.22 -4.96
N THR A 54 11.82 -26.96 -4.60
CA THR A 54 11.70 -28.26 -3.91
C THR A 54 11.50 -28.08 -2.40
N THR A 55 12.03 -27.01 -1.82
CA THR A 55 11.79 -26.64 -0.42
C THR A 55 10.40 -26.02 -0.24
N THR A 56 9.72 -26.43 0.83
CA THR A 56 8.39 -25.93 1.22
C THR A 56 8.50 -25.09 2.49
N ILE A 57 7.43 -24.38 2.86
CA ILE A 57 7.37 -23.62 4.12
C ILE A 57 7.69 -24.49 5.34
N GLU A 58 7.22 -25.74 5.34
CA GLU A 58 7.47 -26.71 6.42
C GLU A 58 8.92 -27.18 6.47
N THR A 59 9.52 -27.43 5.30
CA THR A 59 10.87 -28.02 5.21
C THR A 59 12.00 -26.98 5.18
N ALA A 60 11.66 -25.68 5.15
CA ALA A 60 12.65 -24.59 5.09
C ALA A 60 13.52 -24.52 6.35
N GLY A 61 14.83 -24.71 6.16
CA GLY A 61 15.86 -24.56 7.18
C GLY A 61 16.26 -23.09 7.41
N ALA A 62 17.31 -22.89 8.20
CA ALA A 62 17.80 -21.55 8.54
C ALA A 62 18.32 -20.78 7.30
N LYS A 63 18.94 -21.48 6.34
CA LYS A 63 19.50 -20.87 5.13
C LYS A 63 18.41 -20.38 4.19
N GLU A 64 17.36 -21.19 4.00
CA GLU A 64 16.23 -20.83 3.15
C GLU A 64 15.41 -19.69 3.77
N LYS A 65 15.29 -19.66 5.11
CA LYS A 65 14.72 -18.51 5.82
C LYS A 65 15.57 -17.25 5.71
N ALA A 66 16.89 -17.37 5.71
CA ALA A 66 17.77 -16.22 5.44
C ALA A 66 17.55 -15.64 4.04
N VAL A 67 17.28 -16.49 3.03
CA VAL A 67 16.91 -16.01 1.68
C VAL A 67 15.63 -15.15 1.73
N ILE A 68 14.61 -15.54 2.50
CA ILE A 68 13.39 -14.73 2.66
C ILE A 68 13.74 -13.33 3.20
N VAL A 69 14.56 -13.27 4.24
CA VAL A 69 14.98 -12.00 4.86
C VAL A 69 15.77 -11.14 3.88
N VAL A 70 16.71 -11.74 3.14
CA VAL A 70 17.49 -11.02 2.14
C VAL A 70 16.60 -10.48 1.02
N VAL A 71 15.66 -11.26 0.50
CA VAL A 71 14.72 -10.78 -0.52
C VAL A 71 13.84 -9.65 0.02
N CYS A 72 13.38 -9.75 1.27
CA CYS A 72 12.63 -8.67 1.93
C CYS A 72 13.47 -7.37 1.99
N ILE A 73 14.72 -7.45 2.43
CA ILE A 73 15.64 -6.29 2.49
C ILE A 73 15.88 -5.71 1.10
N LEU A 74 16.17 -6.55 0.10
CA LEU A 74 16.37 -6.10 -1.27
C LEU A 74 15.13 -5.42 -1.84
N LEU A 75 13.94 -5.93 -1.53
CA LEU A 75 12.69 -5.34 -1.97
C LEU A 75 12.42 -3.99 -1.31
N ILE A 76 12.76 -3.85 -0.02
CA ILE A 76 12.71 -2.58 0.70
C ILE A 76 13.63 -1.56 0.02
N LEU A 77 14.88 -1.92 -0.26
CA LEU A 77 15.83 -1.05 -0.96
C LEU A 77 15.34 -0.67 -2.36
N LEU A 78 14.79 -1.63 -3.11
CA LEU A 78 14.21 -1.39 -4.44
C LEU A 78 13.05 -0.41 -4.40
N CYS A 79 12.25 -0.39 -3.33
CA CYS A 79 11.12 0.53 -3.21
C CYS A 79 11.54 1.90 -2.67
N ILE A 80 12.53 1.97 -1.78
CA ILE A 80 12.85 3.19 -1.03
C ILE A 80 13.86 4.07 -1.74
N LEU A 81 14.90 3.50 -2.32
CA LEU A 81 15.98 4.27 -2.96
C LEU A 81 15.48 5.11 -4.15
N PRO A 82 14.62 4.58 -5.05
CA PRO A 82 14.19 5.38 -6.20
C PRO A 82 13.32 6.59 -5.85
N MET A 83 12.72 6.64 -4.65
CA MET A 83 11.92 7.78 -4.21
C MET A 83 12.73 9.09 -4.17
N GLU A 84 14.05 9.01 -3.98
CA GLU A 84 14.94 10.18 -4.01
C GLU A 84 15.08 10.80 -5.43
N LEU A 85 14.71 10.07 -6.48
CA LEU A 85 14.85 10.51 -7.86
C LEU A 85 13.75 11.49 -8.30
N ALA A 86 12.69 11.67 -7.50
CA ALA A 86 11.59 12.58 -7.81
C ALA A 86 11.79 13.96 -7.14
N PRO A 87 12.40 14.96 -7.82
CA PRO A 87 12.78 16.24 -7.20
C PRO A 87 11.60 17.05 -6.65
N PHE A 88 10.40 16.82 -7.20
CA PHE A 88 9.18 17.48 -6.76
C PHE A 88 8.69 17.02 -5.39
N TRP A 89 9.08 15.81 -4.99
CA TRP A 89 8.58 15.13 -3.79
C TRP A 89 9.68 14.80 -2.77
N ASN A 90 10.95 14.82 -3.18
CA ASN A 90 12.08 14.56 -2.29
C ASN A 90 12.53 15.76 -1.44
N GLY A 91 11.77 16.87 -1.46
CA GLY A 91 12.07 18.10 -0.72
C GLY A 91 13.00 19.10 -1.41
N ARG A 92 13.50 18.82 -2.63
CA ARG A 92 14.28 19.82 -3.41
C ARG A 92 13.42 20.97 -3.92
N ILE A 93 12.15 20.68 -4.25
CA ILE A 93 11.17 21.69 -4.69
C ILE A 93 9.91 21.56 -3.83
N PRO A 94 9.93 21.99 -2.55
CA PRO A 94 8.86 21.72 -1.61
C PRO A 94 7.56 22.49 -1.93
N MET A 95 7.61 23.80 -2.19
CA MET A 95 6.41 24.65 -2.38
C MET A 95 5.34 24.35 -1.29
N HIS A 96 4.10 24.08 -1.66
CA HIS A 96 2.97 23.74 -0.77
C HIS A 96 2.97 22.27 -0.27
N ARG A 97 4.00 21.48 -0.55
CA ARG A 97 4.02 20.03 -0.32
C ARG A 97 4.62 19.61 1.03
N ASN A 98 5.06 20.58 1.83
CA ASN A 98 5.68 20.40 3.15
C ASN A 98 4.65 20.48 4.30
N GLN A 99 3.39 20.09 4.07
CA GLN A 99 2.31 20.28 5.04
C GLN A 99 2.56 19.53 6.35
N TYR A 100 3.14 18.32 6.30
CA TYR A 100 3.44 17.55 7.51
C TYR A 100 4.55 18.19 8.34
N GLU A 101 5.56 18.74 7.67
CA GLU A 101 6.66 19.47 8.27
C GLU A 101 6.15 20.71 8.98
N LEU A 102 5.35 21.53 8.29
CA LEU A 102 4.82 22.76 8.85
C LEU A 102 3.83 22.48 9.99
N LEU A 103 2.96 21.48 9.85
CA LEU A 103 2.03 21.12 10.92
C LEU A 103 2.76 20.62 12.17
N ALA A 104 3.86 19.87 12.01
CA ALA A 104 4.67 19.45 13.15
C ALA A 104 5.23 20.66 13.91
N ASP A 105 5.63 21.71 13.18
CA ASP A 105 6.18 22.94 13.75
C ASP A 105 5.10 23.75 14.47
N SER A 106 3.95 23.94 13.83
CA SER A 106 2.80 24.62 14.43
C SER A 106 2.30 23.93 15.70
N MET A 107 2.28 22.58 15.73
CA MET A 107 1.91 21.83 16.93
C MET A 107 2.92 22.00 18.07
N LEU A 108 4.21 22.08 17.76
CA LEU A 108 5.24 22.38 18.75
C LEU A 108 5.15 23.82 19.27
N ASN A 109 4.60 24.73 18.47
CA ASN A 109 4.30 26.12 18.86
C ASN A 109 2.95 26.28 19.58
N GLY A 110 2.18 25.19 19.74
CA GLY A 110 0.98 25.15 20.59
C GLY A 110 -0.35 25.36 19.85
N HIS A 111 -0.38 25.26 18.53
CA HIS A 111 -1.62 25.34 17.74
C HIS A 111 -1.66 24.31 16.60
N ILE A 112 -2.80 24.21 15.91
CA ILE A 112 -3.08 23.12 14.94
C ILE A 112 -3.40 23.60 13.52
N TYR A 113 -3.39 24.92 13.30
CA TYR A 113 -3.33 25.52 11.97
C TYR A 113 -1.88 25.65 11.50
N ILE A 114 -1.66 25.73 10.19
CA ILE A 114 -0.36 25.91 9.56
C ILE A 114 0.03 27.40 9.60
N ASP A 115 1.26 27.68 10.02
CA ASP A 115 1.85 29.02 10.03
C ASP A 115 2.24 29.49 8.63
N TYR A 116 1.30 30.15 7.96
CA TYR A 116 1.55 30.91 6.73
C TYR A 116 1.39 32.40 7.01
N ASP A 117 2.38 33.20 6.62
CA ASP A 117 2.38 34.65 6.70
C ASP A 117 1.86 35.33 5.42
N ASP A 118 1.53 34.54 4.40
CA ASP A 118 1.13 34.96 3.06
C ASP A 118 -0.35 34.69 2.73
N ILE A 119 -1.23 34.65 3.74
CA ILE A 119 -2.68 34.47 3.53
C ILE A 119 -3.24 35.70 2.80
N ASP A 120 -3.76 35.50 1.59
CA ASP A 120 -4.41 36.55 0.80
C ASP A 120 -5.68 37.05 1.52
N PRO A 121 -5.79 38.36 1.87
CA PRO A 121 -6.97 38.90 2.51
C PRO A 121 -8.26 38.68 1.72
N LYS A 122 -8.18 38.50 0.40
CA LYS A 122 -9.35 38.20 -0.44
C LYS A 122 -10.04 36.91 0.00
N LEU A 123 -9.30 35.88 0.43
CA LEU A 123 -9.87 34.61 0.93
C LEU A 123 -10.80 34.82 2.14
N LEU A 124 -10.55 35.85 2.94
CA LEU A 124 -11.35 36.16 4.13
C LEU A 124 -12.66 36.87 3.78
N THR A 125 -12.73 37.51 2.61
CA THR A 125 -13.87 38.32 2.18
C THR A 125 -14.71 37.68 1.09
N MET A 126 -14.28 36.55 0.53
CA MET A 126 -15.02 35.80 -0.49
C MET A 126 -16.29 35.20 0.08
N ASP A 127 -17.38 35.24 -0.71
CA ASP A 127 -18.62 34.57 -0.39
C ASP A 127 -18.45 33.04 -0.40
N ASN A 128 -17.78 32.50 -1.44
CA ASN A 128 -17.40 31.09 -1.52
C ASN A 128 -15.91 30.93 -1.85
N PRO A 129 -15.03 30.86 -0.83
CA PRO A 129 -13.60 30.65 -1.06
C PRO A 129 -13.29 29.27 -1.65
N TYR A 130 -14.23 28.32 -1.66
CA TYR A 130 -14.05 26.95 -2.13
C TYR A 130 -14.33 26.78 -3.64
N SER A 131 -15.04 27.73 -4.26
CA SER A 131 -15.23 27.79 -5.71
C SER A 131 -13.93 28.09 -6.44
N TRP A 132 -13.48 27.13 -7.27
CA TRP A 132 -12.25 27.30 -8.06
C TRP A 132 -12.36 28.45 -9.07
N GLN A 133 -13.53 28.61 -9.69
CA GLN A 133 -13.78 29.68 -10.66
C GLN A 133 -13.76 31.06 -10.00
N GLU A 134 -14.41 31.22 -8.84
CA GLU A 134 -14.40 32.50 -8.12
C GLU A 134 -13.00 32.90 -7.67
N ARG A 135 -12.17 31.94 -7.23
CA ARG A 135 -10.76 32.23 -6.89
C ARG A 135 -9.97 32.71 -8.10
N ILE A 136 -10.23 32.16 -9.29
CA ILE A 136 -9.60 32.61 -10.54
C ILE A 136 -10.09 34.02 -10.92
N ASP A 137 -11.40 34.24 -10.94
CA ASP A 137 -12.01 35.51 -11.36
C ASP A 137 -11.58 36.68 -10.47
N ASN A 138 -11.34 36.40 -9.19
CA ASN A 138 -10.86 37.38 -8.21
C ASN A 138 -9.34 37.44 -8.08
N GLU A 139 -8.59 36.66 -8.89
CA GLU A 139 -7.12 36.58 -8.85
C GLU A 139 -6.59 36.37 -7.42
N VAL A 140 -7.14 35.35 -6.74
CA VAL A 140 -6.82 35.05 -5.34
C VAL A 140 -5.60 34.14 -5.29
N ILE A 141 -4.63 34.51 -4.45
CA ILE A 141 -3.45 33.68 -4.18
C ILE A 141 -3.80 32.71 -3.05
N TYR A 142 -3.57 31.42 -3.26
CA TYR A 142 -3.87 30.39 -2.26
C TYR A 142 -2.91 29.21 -2.33
N HIS A 143 -2.83 28.47 -1.23
CA HIS A 143 -2.06 27.22 -1.17
C HIS A 143 -2.93 26.04 -1.59
N TRP A 144 -2.51 25.35 -2.66
CA TRP A 144 -3.20 24.18 -3.21
C TRP A 144 -3.25 23.01 -2.20
N ASP A 145 -4.34 22.24 -2.21
CA ASP A 145 -4.54 21.05 -1.36
C ASP A 145 -4.46 21.32 0.15
N HIS A 146 -4.85 22.53 0.57
CA HIS A 146 -5.04 22.89 1.97
C HIS A 146 -6.53 23.03 2.30
N ALA A 147 -6.90 22.75 3.54
CA ALA A 147 -8.20 23.12 4.07
C ALA A 147 -8.13 24.57 4.58
N PHE A 148 -9.04 25.44 4.15
CA PHE A 148 -9.11 26.83 4.61
C PHE A 148 -10.39 27.08 5.40
N TYR A 149 -10.25 27.42 6.68
CA TYR A 149 -11.38 27.59 7.58
C TYR A 149 -11.08 28.65 8.65
N ASN A 150 -12.05 29.53 8.91
CA ASN A 150 -11.94 30.64 9.89
C ASN A 150 -10.61 31.43 9.80
N GLY A 151 -10.17 31.71 8.58
CA GLY A 151 -8.97 32.50 8.31
C GLY A 151 -7.64 31.78 8.49
N HIS A 152 -7.66 30.46 8.66
CA HIS A 152 -6.48 29.64 8.85
C HIS A 152 -6.39 28.51 7.83
N TYR A 153 -5.15 28.15 7.47
CA TYR A 153 -4.86 26.96 6.71
C TYR A 153 -4.66 25.75 7.62
N TYR A 154 -5.18 24.60 7.20
CA TYR A 154 -5.05 23.32 7.88
C TYR A 154 -4.63 22.24 6.89
N MET A 155 -3.85 21.27 7.38
CA MET A 155 -3.59 20.03 6.65
C MET A 155 -4.84 19.14 6.72
N TYR A 156 -5.44 18.79 5.59
CA TYR A 156 -6.58 17.86 5.58
C TYR A 156 -6.13 16.39 5.65
N PHE A 157 -4.86 16.09 5.34
CA PHE A 157 -4.31 14.75 5.42
C PHE A 157 -4.30 14.21 6.86
N GLY A 158 -4.16 12.89 6.99
CA GLY A 158 -4.15 12.23 8.28
C GLY A 158 -3.06 12.76 9.21
N VAL A 159 -3.42 13.04 10.46
CA VAL A 159 -2.52 13.64 11.46
C VAL A 159 -1.59 12.63 12.14
N VAL A 160 -1.91 11.33 12.09
CA VAL A 160 -1.14 10.30 12.81
C VAL A 160 0.34 10.25 12.43
N PRO A 161 0.75 10.38 11.16
CA PRO A 161 2.16 10.48 10.80
C PRO A 161 2.89 11.60 11.54
N VAL A 162 2.24 12.76 11.77
CA VAL A 162 2.85 13.90 12.47
C VAL A 162 3.24 13.52 13.89
N PHE A 163 2.31 12.92 14.64
CA PHE A 163 2.57 12.52 16.04
C PHE A 163 3.56 11.38 16.17
N LEU A 164 3.61 10.45 15.21
CA LEU A 164 4.43 9.25 15.32
C LEU A 164 5.82 9.37 14.69
N LEU A 165 6.00 10.25 13.70
CA LEU A 165 7.26 10.41 12.98
C LEU A 165 7.79 11.84 13.01
N PHE A 166 7.02 12.83 12.57
CA PHE A 166 7.55 14.18 12.35
C PHE A 166 7.91 14.89 13.67
N ILE A 167 6.98 14.94 14.64
CA ILE A 167 7.23 15.56 15.95
C ILE A 167 8.35 14.83 16.71
N PRO A 168 8.30 13.48 16.88
CA PRO A 168 9.38 12.77 17.57
C PRO A 168 10.75 12.97 16.91
N PHE A 169 10.82 12.93 15.57
CA PHE A 169 12.07 13.15 14.85
C PHE A 169 12.62 14.55 15.11
N LYS A 170 11.78 15.58 15.06
CA LYS A 170 12.18 16.96 15.30
C LYS A 170 12.65 17.18 16.74
N LEU A 171 11.94 16.63 17.73
CA LEU A 171 12.33 16.69 19.14
C LEU A 171 13.67 16.00 19.42
N ILE A 172 13.95 14.87 18.77
CA ILE A 172 15.19 14.10 18.98
C ILE A 172 16.38 14.72 18.25
N THR A 173 16.18 15.20 17.02
CA THR A 173 17.28 15.58 16.13
C THR A 173 17.46 17.09 15.96
N GLY A 174 16.46 17.89 16.33
CA GLY A 174 16.39 19.32 16.01
C GLY A 174 16.18 19.64 14.53
N LYS A 175 15.98 18.63 13.67
CA LYS A 175 15.83 18.78 12.22
C LYS A 175 14.41 18.46 11.76
N THR A 176 14.01 19.04 10.64
CA THR A 176 12.74 18.73 9.97
C THR A 176 12.87 17.42 9.18
N LEU A 177 11.90 16.51 9.35
CA LEU A 177 11.79 15.29 8.56
C LEU A 177 11.09 15.59 7.24
N VAL A 178 11.78 15.45 6.11
CA VAL A 178 11.14 15.64 4.79
C VAL A 178 10.11 14.52 4.56
N THR A 179 8.92 14.90 4.09
CA THR A 179 7.73 14.05 3.98
C THR A 179 7.97 12.69 3.31
N PHE A 180 8.73 12.63 2.22
CA PHE A 180 8.98 11.36 1.53
C PHE A 180 9.72 10.33 2.40
N HIS A 181 10.53 10.75 3.39
CA HIS A 181 11.17 9.83 4.32
C HIS A 181 10.15 9.13 5.23
N ALA A 182 9.04 9.78 5.58
CA ALA A 182 7.93 9.13 6.27
C ALA A 182 7.27 8.08 5.37
N THR A 183 7.08 8.38 4.07
CA THR A 183 6.61 7.40 3.07
C THR A 183 7.56 6.20 2.98
N GLN A 184 8.88 6.43 2.92
CA GLN A 184 9.89 5.36 2.92
C GLN A 184 9.76 4.46 4.17
N PHE A 185 9.60 5.06 5.34
CA PHE A 185 9.41 4.32 6.60
C PHE A 185 8.15 3.46 6.58
N PHE A 186 7.00 4.00 6.17
CA PHE A 186 5.75 3.24 6.11
C PHE A 186 5.80 2.13 5.04
N VAL A 187 6.40 2.38 3.88
CA VAL A 187 6.61 1.36 2.85
C VAL A 187 7.51 0.23 3.34
N MET A 188 8.62 0.55 4.03
CA MET A 188 9.48 -0.44 4.68
C MET A 188 8.67 -1.36 5.62
N MET A 189 7.91 -0.74 6.52
CA MET A 189 7.15 -1.44 7.54
C MET A 189 5.98 -2.25 6.94
N ALA A 190 5.37 -1.79 5.86
CA ALA A 190 4.35 -2.52 5.11
C ALA A 190 4.93 -3.77 4.43
N ILE A 191 6.10 -3.67 3.79
CA ILE A 191 6.77 -4.83 3.17
C ILE A 191 7.10 -5.88 4.24
N ILE A 192 7.65 -5.46 5.39
CA ILE A 192 7.92 -6.38 6.50
C ILE A 192 6.63 -7.08 6.96
N ALA A 193 5.53 -6.32 7.12
CA ALA A 193 4.24 -6.88 7.53
C ALA A 193 3.71 -7.89 6.52
N PHE A 194 3.81 -7.64 5.21
CA PHE A 194 3.41 -8.60 4.17
C PHE A 194 4.17 -9.92 4.28
N PHE A 195 5.50 -9.87 4.37
CA PHE A 195 6.31 -11.08 4.51
C PHE A 195 5.93 -11.85 5.79
N ILE A 196 5.79 -11.18 6.92
CA ILE A 196 5.41 -11.87 8.17
C ILE A 196 3.99 -12.47 8.05
N LEU A 197 3.01 -11.67 7.61
CA LEU A 197 1.61 -12.09 7.50
C LEU A 197 1.46 -13.28 6.55
N PHE A 198 2.01 -13.20 5.35
CA PHE A 198 1.90 -14.27 4.36
C PHE A 198 2.67 -15.52 4.79
N TYR A 199 3.81 -15.37 5.47
CA TYR A 199 4.53 -16.53 6.02
C TYR A 199 3.68 -17.23 7.09
N LEU A 200 3.01 -16.49 7.97
CA LEU A 200 2.14 -17.06 8.98
C LEU A 200 0.89 -17.68 8.38
N ILE A 201 0.26 -17.06 7.37
CA ILE A 201 -0.86 -17.67 6.64
C ILE A 201 -0.40 -18.98 5.98
N ALA A 202 0.75 -18.98 5.30
CA ALA A 202 1.28 -20.16 4.65
C ALA A 202 1.64 -21.26 5.65
N LYS A 203 2.26 -20.91 6.78
CA LYS A 203 2.55 -21.88 7.85
C LYS A 203 1.27 -22.47 8.45
N LYS A 204 0.19 -21.70 8.54
CA LYS A 204 -1.09 -22.16 9.10
C LYS A 204 -1.87 -23.06 8.15
N TYR A 205 -1.98 -22.68 6.88
CA TYR A 205 -2.91 -23.31 5.94
C TYR A 205 -2.22 -24.05 4.79
N PHE A 206 -0.97 -23.68 4.44
CA PHE A 206 -0.27 -24.10 3.22
C PHE A 206 1.16 -24.58 3.52
N SER A 207 1.35 -25.49 4.48
CA SER A 207 2.71 -25.92 4.92
C SER A 207 3.57 -26.48 3.78
N LYS A 208 2.94 -27.11 2.79
CA LYS A 208 3.57 -27.67 1.58
C LYS A 208 3.79 -26.66 0.45
N LEU A 209 3.45 -25.38 0.65
CA LEU A 209 3.65 -24.33 -0.34
C LEU A 209 5.15 -24.21 -0.67
N PRO A 210 5.54 -24.28 -1.96
CA PRO A 210 6.94 -24.08 -2.36
C PRO A 210 7.44 -22.69 -1.97
N LEU A 211 8.68 -22.62 -1.51
CA LEU A 211 9.26 -21.37 -1.02
C LEU A 211 9.41 -20.32 -2.13
N CYS A 212 9.70 -20.74 -3.37
CA CYS A 212 9.75 -19.84 -4.53
C CYS A 212 8.41 -19.15 -4.80
N VAL A 213 7.29 -19.86 -4.64
CA VAL A 213 5.94 -19.30 -4.81
C VAL A 213 5.68 -18.27 -3.73
N TYR A 214 5.97 -18.61 -2.48
CA TYR A 214 5.84 -17.67 -1.36
C TYR A 214 6.63 -16.38 -1.62
N ILE A 215 7.91 -16.49 -1.97
CA ILE A 215 8.77 -15.32 -2.21
C ILE A 215 8.25 -14.49 -3.39
N LEU A 216 7.99 -15.11 -4.55
CA LEU A 216 7.60 -14.39 -5.77
C LEU A 216 6.22 -13.73 -5.65
N VAL A 217 5.23 -14.45 -5.11
CA VAL A 217 3.87 -13.92 -4.95
C VAL A 217 3.87 -12.79 -3.92
N THR A 218 4.60 -12.93 -2.81
CA THR A 218 4.73 -11.86 -1.81
C THR A 218 5.39 -10.63 -2.41
N SER A 219 6.53 -10.79 -3.12
CA SER A 219 7.21 -9.67 -3.76
C SER A 219 6.35 -8.99 -4.83
N ALA A 220 5.64 -9.76 -5.65
CA ALA A 220 4.72 -9.21 -6.65
C ALA A 220 3.58 -8.42 -5.99
N ILE A 221 2.96 -8.94 -4.94
CA ILE A 221 1.89 -8.23 -4.21
C ILE A 221 2.41 -6.94 -3.56
N CYS A 222 3.59 -6.96 -2.94
CA CYS A 222 4.21 -5.77 -2.36
C CYS A 222 4.41 -4.69 -3.45
N LEU A 223 4.95 -5.06 -4.61
CA LEU A 223 5.19 -4.13 -5.71
C LEU A 223 3.88 -3.60 -6.31
N ILE A 224 2.89 -4.46 -6.52
CA ILE A 224 1.56 -4.03 -7.00
C ILE A 224 0.93 -3.04 -6.00
N THR A 225 1.02 -3.34 -4.71
CA THR A 225 0.39 -2.53 -3.66
C THR A 225 1.10 -1.20 -3.44
N LEU A 226 2.43 -1.17 -3.48
CA LEU A 226 3.22 -0.02 -3.03
C LEU A 226 3.95 0.69 -4.20
N GLY A 227 3.88 0.15 -5.42
CA GLY A 227 4.65 0.61 -6.57
C GLY A 227 4.41 2.07 -6.93
N TYR A 228 3.17 2.56 -6.77
CA TYR A 228 2.86 3.96 -6.99
C TYR A 228 3.62 4.89 -6.01
N CYS A 229 3.72 4.52 -4.73
CA CYS A 229 4.48 5.29 -3.74
C CYS A 229 5.98 5.37 -4.10
N VAL A 230 6.51 4.35 -4.78
CA VAL A 230 7.90 4.33 -5.25
C VAL A 230 8.09 5.35 -6.37
N GLN A 231 7.13 5.40 -7.29
CA GLN A 231 7.14 6.27 -8.47
C GLN A 231 6.98 7.74 -8.11
N ALA A 232 5.90 8.08 -7.42
CA ALA A 232 5.58 9.43 -6.98
C ALA A 232 5.41 9.39 -5.46
N PRO A 233 6.48 9.57 -4.67
CA PRO A 233 6.41 9.57 -3.20
C PRO A 233 5.80 10.88 -2.68
N ALA A 234 4.67 11.26 -3.27
CA ALA A 234 3.96 12.48 -2.98
C ALA A 234 3.50 12.54 -1.53
N LEU A 235 3.18 13.75 -1.04
CA LEU A 235 2.65 13.92 0.31
C LEU A 235 1.40 13.04 0.56
N TYR A 236 0.59 12.80 -0.48
CA TYR A 236 -0.56 11.89 -0.45
C TYR A 236 -0.15 10.47 -0.06
N CYS A 237 1.00 10.01 -0.58
CA CYS A 237 1.52 8.68 -0.34
C CYS A 237 1.94 8.48 1.11
N THR A 238 2.27 9.54 1.87
CA THR A 238 2.53 9.41 3.31
C THR A 238 1.27 8.99 4.08
N ALA A 239 0.13 9.64 3.80
CA ALA A 239 -1.15 9.29 4.39
C ALA A 239 -1.56 7.86 4.00
N ILE A 240 -1.53 7.56 2.70
CA ILE A 240 -2.00 6.28 2.15
C ILE A 240 -1.11 5.14 2.61
N SER A 241 0.22 5.25 2.46
CA SER A 241 1.15 4.20 2.91
C SER A 241 1.14 4.03 4.43
N GLY A 242 0.94 5.10 5.20
CA GLY A 242 0.71 5.02 6.64
C GLY A 242 -0.54 4.21 6.98
N GLY A 243 -1.66 4.49 6.31
CA GLY A 243 -2.92 3.74 6.47
C GLY A 243 -2.75 2.26 6.13
N VAL A 244 -2.19 1.96 4.95
CA VAL A 244 -1.91 0.58 4.51
C VAL A 244 -0.97 -0.15 5.47
N CYS A 245 0.11 0.50 5.91
CA CYS A 245 1.07 -0.05 6.86
C CYS A 245 0.37 -0.45 8.17
N PHE A 246 -0.32 0.50 8.81
CA PHE A 246 -1.03 0.21 10.07
C PHE A 246 -2.11 -0.85 9.90
N MET A 247 -2.80 -0.89 8.75
CA MET A 247 -3.78 -1.95 8.47
C MET A 247 -3.15 -3.33 8.32
N LEU A 248 -2.01 -3.45 7.65
CA LEU A 248 -1.29 -4.72 7.54
C LEU A 248 -0.83 -5.24 8.90
N TRP A 249 -0.29 -4.35 9.74
CA TRP A 249 0.07 -4.70 11.13
C TRP A 249 -1.15 -5.05 11.97
N SER A 250 -2.28 -4.36 11.78
CA SER A 250 -3.55 -4.67 12.44
C SER A 250 -4.02 -6.10 12.11
N ILE A 251 -4.09 -6.43 10.81
CA ILE A 251 -4.50 -7.75 10.32
C ILE A 251 -3.53 -8.82 10.83
N LEU A 252 -2.22 -8.55 10.82
CA LEU A 252 -1.20 -9.43 11.34
C LEU A 252 -1.40 -9.73 12.83
N PHE A 253 -1.62 -8.70 13.66
CA PHE A 253 -1.83 -8.90 15.09
C PHE A 253 -3.13 -9.63 15.39
N TYR A 254 -4.24 -9.30 14.70
CA TYR A 254 -5.48 -10.06 14.83
C TYR A 254 -5.32 -11.51 14.39
N PHE A 255 -4.61 -11.76 13.29
CA PHE A 255 -4.34 -13.11 12.81
C PHE A 255 -3.51 -13.91 13.84
N CYS A 256 -2.46 -13.31 14.40
CA CYS A 256 -1.68 -13.91 15.48
C CYS A 256 -2.51 -14.20 16.73
N ALA A 257 -3.33 -13.24 17.16
CA ALA A 257 -4.22 -13.38 18.31
C ALA A 257 -5.20 -14.55 18.16
N VAL A 258 -5.78 -14.70 16.96
CA VAL A 258 -6.82 -15.70 16.71
C VAL A 258 -6.24 -17.08 16.35
N MET A 259 -5.17 -17.14 15.56
CA MET A 259 -4.69 -18.39 14.96
C MET A 259 -3.52 -19.06 15.67
N TYR A 260 -2.76 -18.30 16.46
CA TYR A 260 -1.50 -18.73 17.08
C TYR A 260 -1.43 -18.58 18.59
N ALA A 261 -2.04 -17.55 19.17
CA ALA A 261 -1.96 -17.31 20.60
C ALA A 261 -2.79 -18.34 21.40
N LYS A 262 -2.12 -19.08 22.30
CA LYS A 262 -2.76 -20.12 23.14
C LYS A 262 -3.26 -19.60 24.49
N LYS A 263 -2.54 -18.64 25.09
CA LYS A 263 -2.90 -18.07 26.40
C LYS A 263 -3.79 -16.85 26.20
N THR A 264 -4.81 -16.70 27.04
CA THR A 264 -5.76 -15.57 27.00
C THR A 264 -5.07 -14.21 27.01
N ILE A 265 -4.03 -14.02 27.84
CA ILE A 265 -3.32 -12.74 27.93
C ILE A 265 -2.74 -12.34 26.56
N TRP A 266 -2.06 -13.26 25.86
CA TRP A 266 -1.49 -12.97 24.55
C TRP A 266 -2.54 -12.77 23.47
N GLN A 267 -3.67 -13.49 23.55
CA GLN A 267 -4.79 -13.29 22.62
C GLN A 267 -5.33 -11.85 22.75
N VAL A 268 -5.60 -11.41 23.98
CA VAL A 268 -6.13 -10.05 24.23
C VAL A 268 -5.08 -9.00 23.89
N SER A 269 -3.83 -9.13 24.35
CA SER A 269 -2.79 -8.14 24.07
C SER A 269 -2.53 -7.96 22.57
N LEU A 270 -2.41 -9.06 21.81
CA LEU A 270 -2.23 -8.96 20.36
C LEU A 270 -3.47 -8.37 19.67
N ALA A 271 -4.68 -8.77 20.07
CA ALA A 271 -5.89 -8.18 19.49
C ALA A 271 -6.05 -6.68 19.85
N THR A 272 -5.63 -6.26 21.03
CA THR A 272 -5.60 -4.84 21.44
C THR A 272 -4.54 -4.06 20.64
N LEU A 273 -3.37 -4.64 20.38
CA LEU A 273 -2.37 -4.03 19.47
C LEU A 273 -2.91 -3.95 18.03
N GLY A 274 -3.66 -4.97 17.59
CA GLY A 274 -4.36 -4.97 16.31
C GLY A 274 -5.40 -3.86 16.23
N ALA A 275 -6.17 -3.65 17.30
CA ALA A 275 -7.13 -2.57 17.42
C ALA A 275 -6.48 -1.19 17.43
N LEU A 276 -5.37 -1.02 18.16
CA LEU A 276 -4.61 0.22 18.17
C LEU A 276 -4.09 0.56 16.77
N ALA A 277 -3.43 -0.40 16.09
CA ALA A 277 -2.96 -0.20 14.73
C ALA A 277 -4.12 0.11 13.76
N GLY A 278 -5.22 -0.65 13.85
CA GLY A 278 -6.41 -0.41 13.04
C GLY A 278 -7.04 0.97 13.27
N ALA A 279 -7.06 1.44 14.52
CA ALA A 279 -7.55 2.77 14.86
C ALA A 279 -6.61 3.88 14.35
N LEU A 280 -5.30 3.70 14.48
CA LEU A 280 -4.30 4.64 13.95
C LEU A 280 -4.38 4.76 12.42
N ALA A 281 -4.75 3.68 11.71
CA ALA A 281 -4.96 3.73 10.27
C ALA A 281 -6.03 4.75 9.87
N PHE A 282 -7.11 4.93 10.65
CA PHE A 282 -8.12 5.96 10.39
C PHE A 282 -7.54 7.37 10.46
N GLY A 283 -6.60 7.60 11.39
CA GLY A 283 -5.90 8.87 11.51
C GLY A 283 -4.78 9.07 10.48
N CYS A 284 -4.49 8.08 9.63
CA CYS A 284 -3.62 8.21 8.45
C CYS A 284 -4.45 8.41 7.17
N ARG A 285 -5.40 7.50 6.91
CA ARG A 285 -6.20 7.45 5.67
C ARG A 285 -7.49 6.62 5.92
N PRO A 286 -8.65 7.27 6.10
CA PRO A 286 -9.90 6.57 6.41
C PRO A 286 -10.33 5.48 5.40
N PRO A 287 -10.21 5.67 4.07
CA PRO A 287 -10.56 4.62 3.11
C PRO A 287 -9.71 3.36 3.23
N ALA A 288 -8.39 3.48 3.33
CA ALA A 288 -7.52 2.34 3.66
C ALA A 288 -7.93 1.66 4.98
N ALA A 289 -8.32 2.44 5.99
CA ALA A 289 -8.71 1.92 7.31
C ALA A 289 -10.02 1.11 7.31
N LEU A 290 -10.82 1.14 6.23
CA LEU A 290 -11.97 0.25 6.07
C LEU A 290 -11.58 -1.23 6.01
N GLY A 291 -10.29 -1.55 5.82
CA GLY A 291 -9.78 -2.90 6.05
C GLY A 291 -10.04 -3.45 7.45
N ASN A 292 -10.36 -2.61 8.44
CA ASN A 292 -10.80 -3.06 9.77
C ASN A 292 -12.05 -3.94 9.73
N LEU A 293 -12.84 -3.88 8.65
CA LEU A 293 -13.93 -4.83 8.41
C LEU A 293 -13.45 -6.29 8.37
N LEU A 294 -12.17 -6.55 8.05
CA LEU A 294 -11.57 -7.90 8.13
C LEU A 294 -11.43 -8.42 9.57
N ALA A 295 -11.50 -7.56 10.59
CA ALA A 295 -11.51 -7.99 11.98
C ALA A 295 -12.82 -8.72 12.34
N ILE A 296 -13.93 -8.44 11.64
CA ILE A 296 -15.25 -9.06 11.87
C ILE A 296 -15.21 -10.59 11.68
N PRO A 297 -14.81 -11.13 10.51
CA PRO A 297 -14.75 -12.58 10.34
C PRO A 297 -13.73 -13.27 11.28
N LEU A 298 -12.64 -12.57 11.65
CA LEU A 298 -11.68 -13.05 12.65
C LEU A 298 -12.29 -13.13 14.05
N ALA A 299 -13.04 -12.11 14.46
CA ALA A 299 -13.77 -12.07 15.72
C ALA A 299 -14.85 -13.16 15.78
N ILE A 300 -15.62 -13.35 14.71
CA ILE A 300 -16.63 -14.42 14.63
C ILE A 300 -15.96 -15.79 14.71
N TYR A 301 -14.86 -16.00 13.99
CA TYR A 301 -14.10 -17.24 14.05
C TYR A 301 -13.58 -17.52 15.47
N TYR A 302 -13.05 -16.50 16.16
CA TYR A 302 -12.60 -16.62 17.55
C TYR A 302 -13.75 -16.98 18.49
N ALA A 303 -14.88 -16.27 18.40
CA ALA A 303 -16.05 -16.47 19.26
C ALA A 303 -16.69 -17.85 19.08
N LYS A 304 -16.74 -18.38 17.86
CA LYS A 304 -17.25 -19.74 17.59
C LYS A 304 -16.41 -20.83 18.26
N ASN A 305 -15.09 -20.65 18.29
CA ASN A 305 -14.16 -21.61 18.83
C ASN A 305 -13.86 -21.42 20.34
N ASN A 306 -14.27 -20.29 20.92
CA ASN A 306 -14.00 -19.96 22.32
C ASN A 306 -15.26 -19.42 23.01
N LYS A 307 -16.14 -20.33 23.46
CA LYS A 307 -17.31 -19.97 24.27
C LYS A 307 -16.88 -19.87 25.74
N GLY A 308 -17.03 -18.69 26.36
CA GLY A 308 -16.65 -18.51 27.77
C GLY A 308 -17.26 -17.27 28.40
N LYS A 309 -17.37 -17.28 29.75
CA LYS A 309 -18.04 -16.25 30.57
C LYS A 309 -17.46 -14.83 30.42
N HIS A 310 -16.23 -14.70 29.91
CA HIS A 310 -15.53 -13.42 29.74
C HIS A 310 -15.35 -12.98 28.29
N LEU A 311 -16.02 -13.61 27.32
CA LEU A 311 -15.86 -13.28 25.90
C LEU A 311 -16.19 -11.81 25.62
N VAL A 312 -17.29 -11.30 26.19
CA VAL A 312 -17.71 -9.89 26.05
C VAL A 312 -16.67 -8.96 26.66
N SER A 313 -16.17 -9.26 27.86
CA SER A 313 -15.13 -8.45 28.52
C SER A 313 -13.85 -8.33 27.67
N LYS A 314 -13.45 -9.41 26.98
CA LYS A 314 -12.30 -9.36 26.06
C LYS A 314 -12.57 -8.42 24.89
N PHE A 315 -13.74 -8.48 24.27
CA PHE A 315 -14.10 -7.60 23.17
C PHE A 315 -14.17 -6.13 23.60
N ILE A 316 -14.66 -5.85 24.81
CA ILE A 316 -14.65 -4.49 25.38
C ILE A 316 -13.20 -3.99 25.48
N ILE A 317 -12.28 -4.78 26.04
CA ILE A 317 -10.86 -4.39 26.16
C ILE A 317 -10.22 -4.14 24.78
N ILE A 318 -10.55 -4.98 23.79
CA ILE A 318 -10.06 -4.82 22.41
C ILE A 318 -10.65 -3.58 21.73
N ALA A 319 -11.85 -3.14 22.12
CA ALA A 319 -12.47 -1.94 21.56
C ALA A 319 -11.92 -0.63 22.14
N ILE A 320 -11.31 -0.65 23.33
CA ILE A 320 -10.78 0.56 24.02
C ILE A 320 -9.88 1.43 23.11
N PRO A 321 -8.89 0.88 22.37
CA PRO A 321 -8.06 1.70 21.48
C PRO A 321 -8.85 2.43 20.40
N TYR A 322 -9.88 1.81 19.81
CA TYR A 322 -10.74 2.49 18.82
C TYR A 322 -11.51 3.65 19.44
N VAL A 323 -12.04 3.46 20.65
CA VAL A 323 -12.79 4.51 21.36
C VAL A 323 -11.87 5.68 21.68
N ILE A 324 -10.66 5.41 22.21
CA ILE A 324 -9.71 6.47 22.57
C ILE A 324 -9.23 7.22 21.33
N VAL A 325 -8.72 6.51 20.33
CA VAL A 325 -8.19 7.16 19.11
C VAL A 325 -9.32 7.85 18.35
N GLY A 326 -10.50 7.24 18.26
CA GLY A 326 -11.67 7.86 17.64
C GLY A 326 -12.09 9.16 18.33
N ALA A 327 -12.14 9.17 19.67
CA ALA A 327 -12.45 10.37 20.44
C ALA A 327 -11.39 11.47 20.25
N LEU A 328 -10.10 11.11 20.21
CA LEU A 328 -9.02 12.06 19.96
C LEU A 328 -9.08 12.65 18.55
N LEU A 329 -9.40 11.85 17.54
CA LEU A 329 -9.60 12.33 16.17
C LEU A 329 -10.82 13.25 16.06
N MET A 330 -11.94 12.89 16.70
CA MET A 330 -13.14 13.74 16.76
C MET A 330 -12.85 15.08 17.47
N LEU A 331 -12.10 15.05 18.58
CA LEU A 331 -11.68 16.27 19.26
C LEU A 331 -10.76 17.12 18.36
N TYR A 332 -9.79 16.50 17.70
CA TYR A 332 -8.91 17.18 16.75
C TYR A 332 -9.68 17.84 15.60
N ASN A 333 -10.69 17.16 15.06
CA ASN A 333 -11.57 17.71 14.03
C ASN A 333 -12.41 18.87 14.56
N TYR A 334 -13.00 18.72 15.74
CA TYR A 334 -13.78 19.79 16.38
C TYR A 334 -12.95 21.06 16.63
N LEU A 335 -11.69 20.91 17.05
CA LEU A 335 -10.79 22.06 17.25
C LEU A 335 -10.40 22.76 15.95
N ARG A 336 -10.44 22.09 14.80
CA ARG A 336 -10.12 22.68 13.49
C ARG A 336 -11.34 23.27 12.79
N PHE A 337 -12.48 22.62 12.93
CA PHE A 337 -13.62 22.81 12.02
C PHE A 337 -14.96 22.95 12.75
N GLU A 338 -14.95 23.02 14.09
CA GLU A 338 -16.15 23.10 14.93
C GLU A 338 -17.13 21.93 14.72
N ASN A 339 -16.68 20.85 14.06
CA ASN A 339 -17.45 19.64 13.77
C ASN A 339 -16.57 18.38 13.98
N PRO A 340 -16.95 17.46 14.87
CA PRO A 340 -16.15 16.25 15.14
C PRO A 340 -16.07 15.27 13.96
N PHE A 341 -17.00 15.35 13.01
CA PHE A 341 -17.09 14.44 11.85
C PHE A 341 -16.52 15.05 10.56
N GLU A 342 -16.03 16.29 10.61
CA GLU A 342 -15.41 16.95 9.46
C GLU A 342 -13.90 16.71 9.44
N PHE A 343 -13.40 16.09 8.37
CA PHE A 343 -11.97 15.77 8.22
C PHE A 343 -11.19 16.89 7.51
N GLY A 344 -11.87 17.96 7.10
CA GLY A 344 -11.34 19.09 6.36
C GLY A 344 -11.57 18.98 4.86
N GLN A 345 -12.34 17.98 4.41
CA GLN A 345 -12.58 17.74 2.99
C GLN A 345 -13.45 18.85 2.39
N ALA A 346 -14.52 19.23 3.08
CA ALA A 346 -15.43 20.28 2.60
C ALA A 346 -14.71 21.63 2.38
N TYR A 347 -13.61 21.86 3.11
CA TYR A 347 -12.88 23.13 3.11
C TYR A 347 -11.65 23.14 2.21
N GLN A 348 -11.46 22.12 1.37
CA GLN A 348 -10.27 22.02 0.53
C GLN A 348 -10.26 23.05 -0.60
N LEU A 349 -9.13 23.71 -0.78
CA LEU A 349 -8.87 24.58 -1.94
C LEU A 349 -8.29 23.75 -3.09
N THR A 350 -9.16 23.22 -3.94
CA THR A 350 -8.81 22.42 -5.14
C THR A 350 -9.60 22.87 -6.36
N SER A 351 -9.47 22.16 -7.48
CA SER A 351 -10.27 22.42 -8.68
C SER A 351 -11.77 22.14 -8.50
N ALA A 352 -12.15 21.32 -7.53
CA ALA A 352 -13.55 20.98 -7.25
C ALA A 352 -14.00 21.60 -5.93
N ASP A 353 -15.18 22.24 -5.94
CA ASP A 353 -15.83 22.68 -4.71
C ASP A 353 -16.37 21.46 -3.96
N GLN A 354 -15.73 21.16 -2.82
CA GLN A 354 -16.03 19.98 -2.02
C GLN A 354 -17.21 20.19 -1.04
N THR A 355 -17.69 21.42 -0.86
CA THR A 355 -18.80 21.72 0.06
C THR A 355 -20.12 21.05 -0.37
N VAL A 356 -20.24 20.75 -1.67
CA VAL A 356 -21.39 20.07 -2.27
C VAL A 356 -21.49 18.61 -1.82
N TYR A 357 -20.38 17.98 -1.41
CA TYR A 357 -20.32 16.56 -1.02
C TYR A 357 -20.83 16.27 0.41
N THR A 358 -21.45 17.26 1.06
CA THR A 358 -21.88 17.18 2.46
C THR A 358 -23.16 16.37 2.69
N SER A 359 -24.01 16.20 1.67
CA SER A 359 -25.27 15.44 1.77
C SER A 359 -25.17 14.07 1.08
N PHE A 360 -25.49 12.99 1.80
CA PHE A 360 -25.40 11.64 1.23
C PHE A 360 -26.33 11.42 0.04
N TRP A 361 -27.58 11.89 0.15
CA TRP A 361 -28.63 11.60 -0.82
C TRP A 361 -28.50 12.42 -2.09
N ASP A 362 -27.99 13.65 -1.98
CA ASP A 362 -27.84 14.56 -3.12
C ASP A 362 -26.64 14.16 -4.00
N ASN A 363 -25.65 13.46 -3.43
CA ASN A 363 -24.44 13.01 -4.11
C ASN A 363 -24.49 11.53 -4.54
N LEU A 364 -25.62 10.83 -4.34
CA LEU A 364 -25.75 9.44 -4.74
C LEU A 364 -25.93 9.33 -6.26
N ASP A 365 -24.83 9.31 -7.00
CA ASP A 365 -24.80 8.99 -8.42
C ASP A 365 -24.36 7.55 -8.66
N VAL A 366 -25.33 6.71 -9.04
CA VAL A 366 -25.10 5.29 -9.37
C VAL A 366 -24.12 5.16 -10.55
N ALA A 367 -24.13 6.08 -11.50
CA ALA A 367 -23.22 6.03 -12.65
C ALA A 367 -21.78 6.24 -12.20
N SER A 368 -21.51 7.21 -11.33
CA SER A 368 -20.19 7.44 -10.73
C SER A 368 -19.71 6.25 -9.90
N LEU A 369 -20.58 5.61 -9.12
CA LEU A 369 -20.23 4.40 -8.36
C LEU A 369 -19.84 3.22 -9.27
N LEU A 370 -20.61 2.98 -10.34
CA LEU A 370 -20.30 1.94 -11.33
C LEU A 370 -19.05 2.27 -12.14
N SER A 371 -18.85 3.54 -12.49
CA SER A 371 -17.64 4.02 -13.15
C SER A 371 -16.41 3.79 -12.29
N GLY A 372 -16.50 4.04 -10.98
CA GLY A 372 -15.41 3.79 -10.04
C GLY A 372 -15.06 2.31 -9.88
N LEU A 373 -16.07 1.44 -9.83
CA LEU A 373 -15.87 -0.02 -9.87
C LEU A 373 -15.20 -0.46 -11.18
N ASN A 374 -15.65 0.07 -12.31
CA ASN A 374 -15.01 -0.21 -13.59
C ASN A 374 -13.56 0.29 -13.58
N TYR A 375 -13.32 1.52 -13.15
CA TYR A 375 -12.00 2.15 -13.07
C TYR A 375 -11.02 1.30 -12.26
N ASN A 376 -11.39 0.89 -11.04
CA ASN A 376 -10.48 0.14 -10.18
C ASN A 376 -10.27 -1.31 -10.63
N PHE A 377 -11.30 -1.99 -11.11
CA PHE A 377 -11.24 -3.43 -11.33
C PHE A 377 -10.96 -3.80 -12.79
N LEU A 378 -11.68 -3.22 -13.76
CA LEU A 378 -11.81 -3.74 -15.11
C LEU A 378 -11.34 -2.78 -16.22
N TYR A 379 -11.01 -1.54 -15.88
CA TYR A 379 -10.65 -0.53 -16.88
C TYR A 379 -9.45 -0.96 -17.73
N THR A 380 -9.65 -0.97 -19.03
CA THR A 380 -8.62 -1.29 -20.01
C THR A 380 -7.97 -0.01 -20.49
N ALA A 381 -6.77 0.29 -19.98
CA ALA A 381 -5.98 1.39 -20.51
C ALA A 381 -5.42 1.00 -21.89
N PRO A 382 -5.41 1.93 -22.86
CA PRO A 382 -4.83 1.65 -24.17
C PRO A 382 -3.33 1.37 -24.04
N ILE A 383 -2.82 0.43 -24.82
CA ILE A 383 -1.38 0.20 -24.96
C ILE A 383 -0.82 1.40 -25.72
N SER A 384 0.25 2.00 -25.20
CA SER A 384 0.93 3.11 -25.87
C SER A 384 1.91 2.59 -26.92
N ASN A 385 2.09 3.34 -28.00
CA ASN A 385 3.17 3.11 -28.97
C ASN A 385 4.52 3.69 -28.49
N THR A 386 4.51 4.45 -27.39
CA THR A 386 5.70 5.02 -26.75
C THR A 386 6.00 4.28 -25.45
N PHE A 387 7.29 4.19 -25.11
CA PHE A 387 7.74 3.63 -23.83
C PHE A 387 7.10 4.40 -22.66
N PRO A 388 6.60 3.73 -21.60
CA PRO A 388 6.79 2.31 -21.25
C PRO A 388 5.77 1.31 -21.84
N TYR A 389 5.00 1.72 -22.86
CA TYR A 389 3.98 0.93 -23.58
C TYR A 389 2.74 0.53 -22.74
N PHE A 390 2.88 0.42 -21.42
CA PHE A 390 1.80 0.12 -20.48
C PHE A 390 1.30 1.38 -19.79
N ASN A 391 0.00 1.41 -19.56
CA ASN A 391 -0.68 2.44 -18.80
C ASN A 391 -1.43 1.82 -17.62
N TYR A 392 -1.65 2.60 -16.57
CA TYR A 392 -2.48 2.22 -15.44
C TYR A 392 -3.92 1.85 -15.87
N GLY A 393 -4.25 0.57 -15.73
CA GLY A 393 -5.57 -0.01 -15.95
C GLY A 393 -6.11 -0.62 -14.64
N GLY A 394 -7.35 -1.09 -14.64
CA GLY A 394 -7.91 -1.79 -13.49
C GLY A 394 -7.05 -3.00 -13.09
N PHE A 395 -6.95 -3.31 -11.80
CA PHE A 395 -5.96 -4.29 -11.33
C PHE A 395 -6.20 -5.72 -11.82
N LEU A 396 -7.45 -6.08 -12.17
CA LEU A 396 -7.77 -7.36 -12.80
C LEU A 396 -7.40 -7.36 -14.29
N VAL A 397 -7.00 -6.25 -14.89
CA VAL A 397 -6.53 -6.18 -16.28
C VAL A 397 -5.01 -6.05 -16.30
N THR A 398 -4.48 -5.12 -15.50
CA THR A 398 -3.05 -4.77 -15.51
C THR A 398 -2.15 -5.87 -14.97
N TYR A 399 -2.59 -6.63 -13.96
CA TYR A 399 -1.73 -7.61 -13.30
C TYR A 399 -2.22 -9.05 -13.51
N PRO A 400 -1.56 -9.85 -14.35
CA PRO A 400 -1.96 -11.24 -14.61
C PRO A 400 -2.07 -12.08 -13.34
N LEU A 401 -1.24 -11.83 -12.32
CA LEU A 401 -1.33 -12.51 -11.03
C LEU A 401 -2.74 -12.43 -10.42
N MET A 402 -3.45 -11.32 -10.62
CA MET A 402 -4.81 -11.10 -10.14
C MET A 402 -5.86 -11.91 -10.92
N TRP A 403 -5.55 -12.37 -12.14
CA TRP A 403 -6.42 -13.31 -12.88
C TRP A 403 -6.46 -14.66 -12.19
N LEU A 404 -5.30 -15.13 -11.72
CA LEU A 404 -5.19 -16.41 -11.02
C LEU A 404 -6.05 -16.43 -9.76
N MET A 405 -6.17 -15.29 -9.07
CA MET A 405 -7.07 -15.13 -7.92
C MET A 405 -8.52 -15.49 -8.32
N VAL A 406 -9.06 -14.85 -9.35
CA VAL A 406 -10.44 -15.09 -9.83
C VAL A 406 -10.61 -16.53 -10.31
N LEU A 407 -9.70 -16.99 -11.18
CA LEU A 407 -9.75 -18.33 -11.78
C LEU A 407 -9.65 -19.47 -10.76
N TYR A 408 -8.97 -19.26 -9.63
CA TYR A 408 -8.83 -20.26 -8.60
C TYR A 408 -9.98 -20.25 -7.61
N LEU A 409 -10.52 -19.09 -7.25
CA LEU A 409 -11.64 -18.98 -6.30
C LEU A 409 -12.97 -19.54 -6.83
N VAL A 410 -13.16 -19.56 -8.15
CA VAL A 410 -14.38 -20.15 -8.76
C VAL A 410 -14.41 -21.68 -8.71
N GLN A 411 -13.27 -22.33 -8.50
CA GLN A 411 -13.17 -23.80 -8.56
C GLN A 411 -13.77 -24.46 -7.31
N ASP A 412 -14.57 -25.51 -7.50
CA ASP A 412 -15.26 -26.20 -6.40
C ASP A 412 -14.29 -26.75 -5.35
N LYS A 413 -13.22 -27.43 -5.78
CA LYS A 413 -12.20 -27.98 -4.87
C LYS A 413 -11.56 -26.90 -3.98
N VAL A 414 -11.35 -25.70 -4.52
CA VAL A 414 -10.79 -24.56 -3.77
C VAL A 414 -11.82 -24.04 -2.76
N ARG A 415 -13.08 -23.86 -3.18
CA ARG A 415 -14.17 -23.42 -2.30
C ARG A 415 -14.45 -24.40 -1.17
N GLU A 416 -14.40 -25.71 -1.46
CA GLU A 416 -14.50 -26.78 -0.47
C GLU A 416 -13.34 -26.74 0.52
N ALA A 417 -12.10 -26.60 0.06
CA ALA A 417 -10.95 -26.50 0.94
C ALA A 417 -11.01 -25.27 1.86
N VAL A 418 -11.43 -24.12 1.35
CA VAL A 418 -11.68 -22.88 2.12
C VAL A 418 -12.77 -23.09 3.17
N LYS A 419 -13.86 -23.79 2.81
CA LYS A 419 -14.95 -24.13 3.73
C LYS A 419 -14.47 -25.07 4.84
N ASN A 420 -13.70 -26.09 4.48
CA ASN A 420 -13.19 -27.10 5.41
C ASN A 420 -12.22 -26.51 6.44
N ASP A 421 -11.40 -25.54 6.05
CA ASP A 421 -10.53 -24.80 6.97
C ASP A 421 -11.28 -23.74 7.81
N GLY A 422 -12.59 -23.57 7.61
CA GLY A 422 -13.43 -22.67 8.41
C GLY A 422 -13.24 -21.17 8.14
N ILE A 423 -12.49 -20.80 7.11
CA ILE A 423 -12.15 -19.40 6.82
C ILE A 423 -12.98 -18.77 5.69
N LYS A 424 -14.08 -19.41 5.28
CA LYS A 424 -14.98 -18.92 4.21
C LYS A 424 -15.33 -17.44 4.37
N MET A 425 -15.71 -17.01 5.58
CA MET A 425 -16.07 -15.61 5.84
C MET A 425 -14.88 -14.66 5.63
N MET A 426 -13.65 -15.07 6.00
CA MET A 426 -12.47 -14.25 5.79
C MET A 426 -12.23 -14.01 4.29
N VAL A 427 -12.32 -15.07 3.48
CA VAL A 427 -12.17 -14.97 2.01
C VAL A 427 -13.23 -14.06 1.39
N TRP A 428 -14.49 -14.18 1.82
CA TRP A 428 -15.58 -13.31 1.35
C TRP A 428 -15.34 -11.84 1.71
N PHE A 429 -14.93 -11.56 2.94
CA PHE A 429 -14.63 -10.20 3.37
C PHE A 429 -13.43 -9.62 2.61
N THR A 430 -12.38 -10.41 2.34
CA THR A 430 -11.26 -9.95 1.50
C THR A 430 -11.65 -9.67 0.05
N ALA A 431 -12.77 -10.22 -0.45
CA ALA A 431 -13.33 -9.88 -1.76
C ALA A 431 -14.30 -8.68 -1.71
N LEU A 432 -15.07 -8.55 -0.62
CA LEU A 432 -16.09 -7.51 -0.47
C LEU A 432 -15.50 -6.15 -0.07
N VAL A 433 -14.51 -6.11 0.83
CA VAL A 433 -13.98 -4.85 1.35
C VAL A 433 -13.34 -3.97 0.27
N PRO A 434 -12.57 -4.48 -0.72
CA PRO A 434 -12.09 -3.68 -1.84
C PRO A 434 -13.22 -2.98 -2.65
N VAL A 435 -14.38 -3.64 -2.77
CA VAL A 435 -15.56 -3.08 -3.42
C VAL A 435 -16.12 -1.94 -2.57
N ILE A 436 -16.26 -2.14 -1.26
CA ILE A 436 -16.71 -1.09 -0.33
C ILE A 436 -15.78 0.12 -0.37
N ILE A 437 -14.46 -0.09 -0.32
CA ILE A 437 -13.47 0.98 -0.40
C ILE A 437 -13.63 1.77 -1.70
N THR A 438 -13.75 1.06 -2.83
CA THR A 438 -13.96 1.71 -4.13
C THR A 438 -15.24 2.53 -4.16
N LEU A 439 -16.35 2.03 -3.60
CA LEU A 439 -17.61 2.78 -3.51
C LEU A 439 -17.48 4.02 -2.64
N VAL A 440 -16.77 3.93 -1.51
CA VAL A 440 -16.49 5.08 -0.63
C VAL A 440 -15.60 6.10 -1.35
N ASP A 441 -14.51 5.70 -1.98
CA ASP A 441 -13.65 6.62 -2.73
C ASP A 441 -14.40 7.27 -3.91
N SER A 442 -15.26 6.52 -4.61
CA SER A 442 -16.06 7.07 -5.71
C SER A 442 -17.14 8.04 -5.25
N PHE A 443 -17.57 7.91 -3.99
CA PHE A 443 -18.58 8.79 -3.42
C PHE A 443 -17.97 10.07 -2.86
N TRP A 444 -16.80 9.96 -2.22
CA TRP A 444 -16.15 11.06 -1.50
C TRP A 444 -15.04 11.75 -2.31
N ALA A 445 -14.75 11.34 -3.54
CA ALA A 445 -13.77 12.01 -4.38
C ALA A 445 -14.40 12.55 -5.66
N PRO A 446 -14.00 13.75 -6.13
CA PRO A 446 -14.48 14.29 -7.41
C PRO A 446 -13.99 13.48 -8.61
N GLY A 447 -12.96 12.65 -8.42
CA GLY A 447 -12.46 11.71 -9.40
C GLY A 447 -11.51 10.71 -8.76
N LEU A 448 -11.38 9.53 -9.36
CA LEU A 448 -10.43 8.52 -8.90
C LEU A 448 -9.06 8.73 -9.55
N CYS A 449 -8.02 8.68 -8.72
CA CYS A 449 -6.63 8.68 -9.15
C CYS A 449 -5.99 7.31 -8.88
N GLU A 450 -4.90 6.97 -9.59
CA GLU A 450 -4.18 5.70 -9.38
C GLU A 450 -3.79 5.51 -7.92
N ARG A 451 -3.38 6.59 -7.25
CA ARG A 451 -2.97 6.56 -5.84
C ARG A 451 -4.03 6.03 -4.87
N TYR A 452 -5.32 6.18 -5.19
CA TYR A 452 -6.41 5.69 -4.32
C TYR A 452 -6.56 4.18 -4.37
N ARG A 453 -6.07 3.51 -5.42
CA ARG A 453 -6.15 2.05 -5.51
C ARG A 453 -5.33 1.33 -4.45
N LEU A 454 -4.32 2.00 -3.90
CA LEU A 454 -3.51 1.53 -2.78
C LEU A 454 -4.37 1.27 -1.53
N ASP A 455 -5.47 2.01 -1.37
CA ASP A 455 -6.43 1.83 -0.28
C ASP A 455 -7.05 0.42 -0.32
N ALA A 456 -7.12 -0.23 -1.50
CA ALA A 456 -7.70 -1.55 -1.68
C ALA A 456 -6.67 -2.67 -2.00
N TYR A 457 -5.55 -2.35 -2.66
CA TYR A 457 -4.60 -3.34 -3.18
C TYR A 457 -4.04 -4.30 -2.14
N TYR A 458 -3.80 -3.86 -0.91
CA TYR A 458 -3.27 -4.75 0.13
C TYR A 458 -4.26 -5.86 0.50
N ILE A 459 -5.57 -5.59 0.45
CA ILE A 459 -6.63 -6.57 0.72
C ILE A 459 -6.79 -7.51 -0.47
N VAL A 460 -6.78 -6.98 -1.69
CA VAL A 460 -6.79 -7.77 -2.93
C VAL A 460 -5.57 -8.71 -2.96
N GLY A 461 -4.40 -8.23 -2.53
CA GLY A 461 -3.19 -9.02 -2.38
C GLY A 461 -3.36 -10.18 -1.40
N ILE A 462 -3.98 -9.94 -0.22
CA ILE A 462 -4.31 -11.02 0.73
C ILE A 462 -5.23 -12.06 0.07
N LEU A 463 -6.26 -11.63 -0.67
CA LEU A 463 -7.17 -12.53 -1.38
C LEU A 463 -6.44 -13.36 -2.44
N ALA A 464 -5.56 -12.73 -3.23
CA ALA A 464 -4.75 -13.40 -4.25
C ALA A 464 -3.81 -14.46 -3.63
N PHE A 465 -3.15 -14.12 -2.53
CA PHE A 465 -2.29 -15.05 -1.80
C PHE A 465 -3.07 -16.27 -1.28
N LEU A 466 -4.25 -16.05 -0.69
CA LEU A 466 -5.14 -17.12 -0.24
C LEU A 466 -5.58 -18.01 -1.42
N ALA A 467 -6.06 -17.41 -2.51
CA ALA A 467 -6.52 -18.13 -3.70
C ALA A 467 -5.43 -19.05 -4.28
N ILE A 468 -4.21 -18.53 -4.42
CA ILE A 468 -3.04 -19.28 -4.91
C ILE A 468 -2.67 -20.40 -3.93
N GLY A 469 -2.62 -20.11 -2.63
CA GLY A 469 -2.31 -21.09 -1.59
C GLY A 469 -3.30 -22.26 -1.58
N TYR A 470 -4.60 -21.98 -1.64
CA TYR A 470 -5.64 -23.01 -1.69
C TYR A 470 -5.62 -23.81 -2.99
N ARG A 471 -5.32 -23.17 -4.13
CA ARG A 471 -5.14 -23.88 -5.39
C ARG A 471 -4.00 -24.90 -5.29
N ILE A 472 -2.84 -24.49 -4.79
CA ILE A 472 -1.68 -25.39 -4.64
C ILE A 472 -1.98 -26.49 -3.61
N LYS A 473 -2.66 -26.17 -2.51
CA LYS A 473 -3.12 -27.16 -1.52
C LYS A 473 -4.02 -28.24 -2.13
N THR A 474 -4.92 -27.85 -3.05
CA THR A 474 -5.94 -28.77 -3.61
C THR A 474 -5.44 -29.65 -4.74
N VAL A 475 -4.52 -29.17 -5.58
CA VAL A 475 -3.95 -29.98 -6.69
C VAL A 475 -2.63 -30.66 -6.35
N GLY A 476 -2.13 -30.43 -5.14
CA GLY A 476 -0.75 -30.75 -4.77
C GLY A 476 0.24 -29.86 -5.52
N ASN A 477 1.53 -30.09 -5.31
CA ASN A 477 2.61 -29.34 -5.96
C ASN A 477 2.76 -29.69 -7.45
N LYS A 478 1.64 -29.67 -8.19
CA LYS A 478 1.58 -29.93 -9.62
C LYS A 478 2.42 -28.88 -10.33
N GLU A 479 3.33 -29.36 -11.14
CA GLU A 479 4.37 -28.56 -11.74
C GLU A 479 3.81 -27.41 -12.60
N THR A 480 2.78 -27.68 -13.39
CA THR A 480 2.15 -26.68 -14.26
C THR A 480 1.55 -25.52 -13.48
N THR A 481 0.94 -25.79 -12.32
CA THR A 481 0.33 -24.75 -11.47
C THR A 481 1.40 -23.87 -10.84
N ILE A 482 2.47 -24.46 -10.30
CA ILE A 482 3.60 -23.71 -9.74
C ILE A 482 4.25 -22.84 -10.82
N SER A 483 4.55 -23.41 -11.99
CA SER A 483 5.18 -22.68 -13.09
C SER A 483 4.30 -21.51 -13.56
N LEU A 484 2.98 -21.71 -13.69
CA LEU A 484 2.05 -20.64 -14.09
C LEU A 484 2.03 -19.49 -13.07
N VAL A 485 1.91 -19.81 -11.77
CA VAL A 485 1.92 -18.80 -10.69
C VAL A 485 3.23 -18.01 -10.70
N CYS A 486 4.35 -18.70 -10.83
CA CYS A 486 5.68 -18.10 -10.93
C CYS A 486 5.79 -17.14 -12.12
N ILE A 487 5.41 -17.58 -13.34
CA ILE A 487 5.45 -16.76 -14.55
C ILE A 487 4.56 -15.52 -14.39
N PHE A 488 3.34 -15.69 -13.91
CA PHE A 488 2.39 -14.58 -13.75
C PHE A 488 2.83 -13.59 -12.67
N SER A 489 3.49 -14.07 -11.61
CA SER A 489 4.12 -13.20 -10.61
C SER A 489 5.24 -12.37 -11.23
N VAL A 490 6.13 -13.02 -11.99
CA VAL A 490 7.26 -12.35 -12.67
C VAL A 490 6.77 -11.34 -13.71
N ILE A 491 5.75 -11.66 -14.51
CA ILE A 491 5.13 -10.72 -15.45
C ILE A 491 4.54 -9.52 -14.70
N SER A 492 3.86 -9.73 -13.57
CA SER A 492 3.27 -8.63 -12.80
C SER A 492 4.34 -7.72 -12.18
N ILE A 493 5.48 -8.29 -11.76
CA ILE A 493 6.66 -7.52 -11.32
C ILE A 493 7.21 -6.67 -12.47
N LEU A 494 7.35 -7.24 -13.67
CA LEU A 494 7.80 -6.49 -14.85
C LEU A 494 6.84 -5.36 -15.21
N ILE A 495 5.53 -5.62 -15.23
CA ILE A 495 4.53 -4.58 -15.51
C ILE A 495 4.65 -3.46 -14.49
N THR A 496 4.83 -3.77 -13.21
CA THR A 496 5.03 -2.74 -12.18
C THR A 496 6.30 -1.92 -12.41
N PHE A 497 7.40 -2.57 -12.81
CA PHE A 497 8.63 -1.87 -13.17
C PHE A 497 8.45 -0.95 -14.40
N LEU A 498 7.69 -1.38 -15.41
CA LEU A 498 7.37 -0.54 -16.57
C LEU A 498 6.47 0.64 -16.18
N LEU A 499 5.46 0.42 -15.34
CA LEU A 499 4.57 1.47 -14.85
C LEU A 499 5.32 2.51 -14.01
N PHE A 500 6.36 2.11 -13.28
CA PHE A 500 7.24 3.06 -12.58
C PHE A 500 7.87 4.09 -13.55
N MET A 501 8.11 3.71 -14.82
CA MET A 501 8.64 4.59 -15.85
C MET A 501 7.57 5.44 -16.55
N GLN A 502 6.29 5.30 -16.19
CA GLN A 502 5.22 6.10 -16.78
C GLN A 502 5.29 7.54 -16.21
N PRO A 503 5.27 8.60 -17.01
CA PRO A 503 5.15 9.96 -16.48
C PRO A 503 3.80 10.14 -15.78
N CYS A 504 3.81 10.48 -14.49
CA CYS A 504 2.62 10.84 -13.72
C CYS A 504 2.98 11.60 -12.44
N ASP A 505 2.08 12.47 -11.97
CA ASP A 505 2.19 13.20 -10.70
C ASP A 505 3.62 13.77 -10.45
N ALA A 506 4.25 14.35 -11.47
CA ALA A 506 5.57 14.97 -11.34
C ALA A 506 6.65 13.98 -10.81
N ASN A 507 6.54 12.70 -11.18
CA ASN A 507 7.49 11.66 -10.82
C ASN A 507 8.84 11.82 -11.55
N PHE A 508 9.81 10.96 -11.23
CA PHE A 508 11.13 11.02 -11.86
C PHE A 508 11.07 10.89 -13.39
N ALA A 509 10.13 10.11 -13.95
CA ALA A 509 10.04 9.89 -15.39
C ALA A 509 9.63 11.16 -16.16
N GLU A 510 8.85 12.04 -15.51
CA GLU A 510 8.48 13.36 -16.06
C GLU A 510 9.65 14.34 -16.02
N TYR A 511 10.49 14.31 -14.97
CA TYR A 511 11.62 15.22 -14.79
C TYR A 511 12.92 14.78 -15.47
N LEU A 512 13.12 13.47 -15.61
CA LEU A 512 14.32 12.87 -16.18
C LEU A 512 13.94 11.98 -17.36
N PRO A 513 13.34 12.53 -18.44
CA PRO A 513 12.92 11.73 -19.59
C PRO A 513 14.10 11.02 -20.26
N GLU A 514 15.30 11.62 -20.23
CA GLU A 514 16.54 10.98 -20.70
C GLU A 514 16.90 9.71 -19.90
N ALA A 515 16.64 9.70 -18.59
CA ALA A 515 16.89 8.51 -17.77
C ALA A 515 15.91 7.40 -18.13
N ALA A 516 14.63 7.71 -18.31
CA ALA A 516 13.63 6.74 -18.79
C ALA A 516 14.00 6.21 -20.19
N GLU A 517 14.49 7.08 -21.08
CA GLU A 517 14.96 6.69 -22.42
C GLU A 517 16.21 5.80 -22.37
N ASN A 518 17.16 6.07 -21.47
CA ASN A 518 18.30 5.19 -21.25
C ASN A 518 17.87 3.81 -20.75
N VAL A 519 16.84 3.74 -19.91
CA VAL A 519 16.25 2.47 -19.48
C VAL A 519 15.60 1.75 -20.66
N ARG A 520 14.87 2.47 -21.52
CA ARG A 520 14.30 1.90 -22.75
C ARG A 520 15.40 1.33 -23.65
N LYS A 521 16.45 2.10 -23.94
CA LYS A 521 17.62 1.64 -24.72
C LYS A 521 18.27 0.42 -24.07
N ALA A 522 18.38 0.41 -22.74
CA ALA A 522 18.93 -0.71 -22.00
C ALA A 522 18.09 -1.99 -22.19
N ILE A 523 16.76 -1.90 -22.07
CA ILE A 523 15.84 -3.03 -22.25
C ILE A 523 15.89 -3.55 -23.69
N MET A 524 15.98 -2.65 -24.67
CA MET A 524 15.94 -2.97 -26.10
C MET A 524 17.31 -3.35 -26.69
N PHE A 525 18.39 -3.36 -25.89
CA PHE A 525 19.77 -3.55 -26.35
C PHE A 525 20.19 -2.55 -27.44
N GLU A 526 19.68 -1.32 -27.38
CA GLU A 526 20.07 -0.23 -28.28
C GLU A 526 21.36 0.45 -27.80
N ARG A 527 22.08 1.12 -28.71
CA ARG A 527 23.27 1.89 -28.34
C ARG A 527 22.86 3.17 -27.60
N PHE A 528 23.55 3.47 -26.51
CA PHE A 528 23.31 4.64 -25.67
C PHE A 528 23.67 5.94 -26.35
#